data_AF-A0A1S9PAG9-F1
#
_entry.id   AF-A0A1S9PAG9-F1
#
_cell.length_a   1.000
_cell.length_b   1.000
_cell.length_c   1.000
_cell.angle_alpha   90.00
_cell.angle_beta   90.00
_cell.angle_gamma   90.00
#
_symmetry.space_group_name_H-M   'P 1'
#
loop_
_entity.id
_entity.type
_entity.pdbx_description
1 polymer ?
#
loop_
_entity_poly.entity_id
_entity_poly.type
_entity_poly.pdbx_seq_one_letter_code
_entity_poly.pdbx_strand_id
1 'polypeptide(L)'
;MFRDAGMDPTEHPMNKEEMQIVAKAFAVLPPLHQRVLEQHLRSISFLDNMPNTALTSPVTKDEGTDLFHITFRAGILHQTISEWATEKERTCFEKGDSTTSVSIHAGLMSALTYVLLHESTHVVDGSTGLLKVDTIEGKPKPNAFTLNFTNGVWQSANVHDRLYQDPLLLQSRFRPGGRRFVPAEALTVYAALAKTPFASLYSMASWHEDLAELLTIYHLTEKYKQPFRVSVSCKGREIAHYEPMRSALVRQRIKVLQRFYSKKA
;
A
#
# COMPACT_ATOMS: atom_id res chain seq x y z
N MET A 1 4.89 -23.59 1.96
CA MET A 1 5.15 -22.13 1.91
C MET A 1 5.22 -21.48 3.28
N PHE A 2 4.19 -21.53 4.15
CA PHE A 2 4.31 -20.96 5.51
C PHE A 2 4.91 -21.93 6.55
N ARG A 3 4.65 -23.24 6.43
CA ARG A 3 5.21 -24.27 7.32
C ARG A 3 6.74 -24.36 7.26
N ASP A 4 7.31 -24.11 6.08
CA ASP A 4 8.77 -24.16 5.84
C ASP A 4 9.51 -23.00 6.53
N ALA A 5 8.79 -21.96 6.97
CA ALA A 5 9.31 -20.81 7.72
C ALA A 5 9.00 -20.89 9.24
N GLY A 6 8.58 -22.06 9.74
CA GLY A 6 8.29 -22.28 11.16
C GLY A 6 7.01 -21.61 11.66
N MET A 7 6.11 -21.23 10.75
CA MET A 7 4.82 -20.61 11.07
C MET A 7 3.67 -21.56 10.78
N ASP A 8 2.65 -21.54 11.64
CA ASP A 8 1.42 -22.33 11.48
C ASP A 8 0.19 -21.41 11.40
N PRO A 9 -0.02 -20.70 10.27
CA PRO A 9 -1.23 -19.94 10.06
C PRO A 9 -2.46 -20.85 10.12
N THR A 10 -3.46 -20.45 10.88
CA THR A 10 -4.71 -21.20 11.03
C THR A 10 -5.87 -20.41 10.45
N GLU A 11 -6.84 -21.10 9.88
CA GLU A 11 -8.02 -20.47 9.32
C GLU A 11 -8.83 -19.76 10.41
N HIS A 12 -9.17 -18.50 10.18
CA HIS A 12 -10.04 -17.71 11.04
C HIS A 12 -11.47 -17.69 10.48
N PRO A 13 -12.40 -18.47 11.06
CA PRO A 13 -13.79 -18.44 10.64
C PRO A 13 -14.45 -17.13 11.11
N MET A 14 -14.89 -16.31 10.14
CA MET A 14 -15.50 -15.02 10.46
C MET A 14 -16.84 -15.16 11.17
N ASN A 15 -17.04 -14.33 12.20
CA ASN A 15 -18.33 -14.15 12.85
C ASN A 15 -19.21 -13.11 12.12
N LYS A 16 -20.44 -12.88 12.61
CA LYS A 16 -21.40 -11.96 11.98
C LYS A 16 -20.94 -10.51 11.93
N GLU A 17 -20.26 -10.04 12.95
CA GLU A 17 -19.75 -8.66 13.03
C GLU A 17 -18.61 -8.46 12.04
N GLU A 18 -17.70 -9.43 11.94
CA GLU A 18 -16.59 -9.41 10.99
C GLU A 18 -17.08 -9.44 9.54
N MET A 19 -18.10 -10.26 9.24
CA MET A 19 -18.75 -10.25 7.93
C MET A 19 -19.32 -8.87 7.57
N GLN A 20 -19.84 -8.11 8.54
CA GLN A 20 -20.29 -6.74 8.31
C GLN A 20 -19.13 -5.78 8.06
N ILE A 21 -18.00 -5.96 8.75
CA ILE A 21 -16.77 -5.17 8.52
C ILE A 21 -16.28 -5.40 7.08
N VAL A 22 -16.23 -6.66 6.64
CA VAL A 22 -15.89 -7.02 5.26
C VAL A 22 -16.84 -6.39 4.27
N ALA A 23 -18.15 -6.56 4.45
CA ALA A 23 -19.15 -5.99 3.54
C ALA A 23 -19.02 -4.47 3.41
N LYS A 24 -18.79 -3.76 4.53
CA LYS A 24 -18.54 -2.31 4.53
C LYS A 24 -17.25 -1.95 3.77
N ALA A 25 -16.17 -2.71 3.95
CA ALA A 25 -14.91 -2.48 3.26
C ALA A 25 -15.05 -2.64 1.74
N PHE A 26 -15.82 -3.62 1.25
CA PHE A 26 -16.09 -3.77 -0.19
C PHE A 26 -16.96 -2.64 -0.74
N ALA A 27 -18.00 -2.24 -0.01
CA ALA A 27 -18.96 -1.23 -0.46
C ALA A 27 -18.31 0.14 -0.71
N VAL A 28 -17.17 0.43 -0.07
CA VAL A 28 -16.49 1.71 -0.20
C VAL A 28 -15.46 1.78 -1.32
N LEU A 29 -15.06 0.64 -1.90
CA LEU A 29 -14.03 0.57 -2.94
C LEU A 29 -14.37 1.43 -4.18
N PRO A 30 -13.37 1.92 -4.93
CA PRO A 30 -13.61 2.62 -6.19
C PRO A 30 -14.43 1.78 -7.19
N PRO A 31 -15.22 2.41 -8.08
CA PRO A 31 -16.05 1.71 -9.06
C PRO A 31 -15.28 0.73 -9.97
N LEU A 32 -14.02 1.03 -10.32
CA LEU A 32 -13.22 0.09 -11.10
C LEU A 32 -12.92 -1.19 -10.31
N HIS A 33 -12.53 -1.05 -9.04
CA HIS A 33 -12.26 -2.18 -8.14
C HIS A 33 -13.51 -3.04 -7.95
N GLN A 34 -14.67 -2.46 -7.69
CA GLN A 34 -15.91 -3.23 -7.52
C GLN A 34 -16.18 -4.11 -8.75
N ARG A 35 -16.12 -3.54 -9.97
CA ARG A 35 -16.35 -4.28 -11.22
C ARG A 35 -15.30 -5.37 -11.48
N VAL A 36 -14.03 -5.07 -11.24
CA VAL A 36 -12.95 -6.03 -11.50
C VAL A 36 -13.01 -7.18 -10.50
N LEU A 37 -13.24 -6.89 -9.22
CA LEU A 37 -13.31 -7.93 -8.20
C LEU A 37 -14.51 -8.86 -8.41
N GLU A 38 -15.66 -8.38 -8.92
CA GLU A 38 -16.79 -9.24 -9.30
C GLU A 38 -16.42 -10.31 -10.32
N GLN A 39 -15.43 -10.05 -11.19
CA GLN A 39 -15.01 -10.94 -12.27
C GLN A 39 -13.75 -11.74 -11.94
N HIS A 40 -12.85 -11.16 -11.15
CA HIS A 40 -11.48 -11.66 -10.98
C HIS A 40 -11.14 -12.08 -9.53
N LEU A 41 -11.96 -11.72 -8.53
CA LEU A 41 -11.72 -12.17 -7.15
C LEU A 41 -12.43 -13.50 -6.90
N ARG A 42 -11.65 -14.58 -6.77
CA ARG A 42 -12.18 -15.92 -6.49
C ARG A 42 -12.63 -16.06 -5.04
N SER A 43 -11.79 -15.62 -4.10
CA SER A 43 -12.15 -15.60 -2.68
C SER A 43 -11.24 -14.67 -1.89
N ILE A 44 -11.72 -14.33 -0.69
CA ILE A 44 -10.88 -13.82 0.39
C ILE A 44 -10.86 -14.84 1.52
N SER A 45 -9.78 -14.84 2.31
CA SER A 45 -9.64 -15.65 3.51
C SER A 45 -8.95 -14.87 4.62
N PHE A 46 -9.16 -15.29 5.86
CA PHE A 46 -8.53 -14.71 7.03
C PHE A 46 -7.75 -15.78 7.77
N LEU A 47 -6.50 -15.47 8.12
CA LEU A 47 -5.63 -16.38 8.87
C LEU A 47 -5.15 -15.72 10.16
N ASP A 48 -5.18 -16.48 11.25
CA ASP A 48 -4.45 -16.13 12.46
C ASP A 48 -2.95 -16.42 12.28
N ASN A 49 -2.11 -15.71 13.04
CA ASN A 49 -0.65 -15.89 13.05
C ASN A 49 0.05 -15.71 11.69
N MET A 50 -0.55 -14.94 10.78
CA MET A 50 0.09 -14.55 9.52
C MET A 50 1.14 -13.44 9.76
N PRO A 51 2.39 -13.58 9.25
CA PRO A 51 3.45 -12.59 9.46
C PRO A 51 3.21 -11.28 8.69
N ASN A 52 2.63 -11.42 7.50
CA ASN A 52 2.28 -10.30 6.62
C ASN A 52 0.85 -9.84 6.93
N THR A 53 0.52 -8.62 6.50
CA THR A 53 -0.86 -8.11 6.68
C THR A 53 -1.82 -8.78 5.71
N ALA A 54 -1.41 -8.95 4.46
CA ALA A 54 -2.17 -9.64 3.44
C ALA A 54 -1.25 -10.23 2.36
N LEU A 55 -1.82 -11.04 1.49
CA LEU A 55 -1.19 -11.60 0.30
C LEU A 55 -2.23 -11.75 -0.80
N THR A 56 -1.94 -11.17 -1.98
CA THR A 56 -2.67 -11.43 -3.22
C THR A 56 -1.94 -12.49 -4.04
N SER A 57 -2.66 -13.52 -4.50
CA SER A 57 -2.07 -14.62 -5.28
C SER A 57 -2.96 -15.03 -6.46
N PRO A 58 -2.42 -15.24 -7.66
CA PRO A 58 -3.20 -15.75 -8.79
C PRO A 58 -3.62 -17.20 -8.55
N VAL A 59 -4.75 -17.60 -9.14
CA VAL A 59 -5.18 -18.99 -9.21
C VAL A 59 -4.35 -19.69 -10.29
N THR A 60 -3.65 -20.76 -9.92
CA THR A 60 -2.65 -21.42 -10.77
C THR A 60 -3.22 -22.34 -11.86
N LYS A 61 -4.52 -22.27 -12.17
CA LYS A 61 -5.18 -23.18 -13.13
C LYS A 61 -5.59 -22.46 -14.42
N ASP A 62 -5.61 -23.23 -15.52
CA ASP A 62 -6.05 -22.88 -16.89
C ASP A 62 -7.54 -22.44 -16.96
N GLU A 63 -7.91 -21.42 -16.20
CA GLU A 63 -9.14 -20.68 -16.44
C GLU A 63 -8.78 -19.55 -17.42
N GLY A 64 -9.56 -19.38 -18.49
CA GLY A 64 -9.32 -18.33 -19.50
C GLY A 64 -9.48 -16.89 -18.98
N THR A 65 -9.49 -16.71 -17.66
CA THR A 65 -9.66 -15.45 -16.94
C THR A 65 -8.74 -15.48 -15.72
N ASP A 66 -7.92 -14.44 -15.56
CA ASP A 66 -7.01 -14.34 -14.42
C ASP A 66 -7.83 -14.17 -13.12
N LEU A 67 -7.85 -15.21 -12.29
CA LEU A 67 -8.52 -15.19 -10.99
C LEU A 67 -7.51 -15.03 -9.85
N PHE A 68 -7.95 -14.43 -8.74
CA PHE A 68 -7.09 -14.09 -7.61
C PHE A 68 -7.72 -14.49 -6.28
N HIS A 69 -6.87 -14.87 -5.33
CA HIS A 69 -7.18 -14.97 -3.91
C HIS A 69 -6.52 -13.82 -3.15
N ILE A 70 -7.22 -13.27 -2.15
CA ILE A 70 -6.61 -12.35 -1.19
C ILE A 70 -6.72 -12.95 0.22
N THR A 71 -5.57 -13.25 0.82
CA THR A 71 -5.50 -13.76 2.20
C THR A 71 -5.10 -12.63 3.12
N PHE A 72 -5.85 -12.41 4.20
CA PHE A 72 -5.60 -11.37 5.20
C PHE A 72 -5.20 -11.97 6.55
N ARG A 73 -4.40 -11.23 7.33
CA ARG A 73 -4.23 -11.51 8.76
C ARG A 73 -5.50 -11.15 9.51
N ALA A 74 -6.12 -12.09 10.21
CA ALA A 74 -7.41 -11.92 10.89
C ALA A 74 -7.46 -10.69 11.82
N GLY A 75 -6.38 -10.42 12.56
CA GLY A 75 -6.31 -9.28 13.49
C GLY A 75 -6.64 -7.90 12.89
N ILE A 76 -6.52 -7.70 11.56
CA ILE A 76 -6.89 -6.42 10.92
C ILE A 76 -8.39 -6.12 10.99
N LEU A 77 -9.24 -7.14 11.22
CA LEU A 77 -10.68 -6.98 11.40
C LEU A 77 -11.02 -6.15 12.65
N HIS A 78 -10.11 -6.10 13.62
CA HIS A 78 -10.31 -5.41 14.90
C HIS A 78 -9.43 -4.16 15.05
N GLN A 79 -8.80 -3.71 13.97
CA GLN A 79 -7.96 -2.52 13.97
C GLN A 79 -8.61 -1.39 13.17
N THR A 80 -8.43 -0.16 13.65
CA THR A 80 -8.58 1.05 12.83
C THR A 80 -7.38 1.21 11.90
N ILE A 81 -7.53 2.02 10.84
CA ILE A 81 -6.42 2.36 9.96
C ILE A 81 -5.28 3.02 10.77
N SER A 82 -5.59 3.88 11.75
CA SER A 82 -4.55 4.53 12.56
C SER A 82 -3.70 3.53 13.35
N GLU A 83 -4.33 2.53 13.97
CA GLU A 83 -3.63 1.50 14.75
C GLU A 83 -2.75 0.64 13.84
N TRP A 84 -3.34 0.05 12.81
CA TRP A 84 -2.62 -0.81 11.87
C TRP A 84 -1.50 -0.06 11.14
N ALA A 85 -1.77 1.14 10.62
CA ALA A 85 -0.78 1.91 9.88
C ALA A 85 0.37 2.34 10.80
N THR A 86 0.08 2.69 12.05
CA THR A 86 1.12 2.96 13.06
C THR A 86 1.99 1.73 13.34
N GLU A 87 1.38 0.55 13.49
CA GLU A 87 2.12 -0.71 13.68
C GLU A 87 3.01 -1.02 12.47
N LYS A 88 2.45 -0.95 11.25
CA LYS A 88 3.19 -1.16 10.00
C LYS A 88 4.36 -0.19 9.89
N GLU A 89 4.14 1.10 10.10
CA GLU A 89 5.15 2.14 9.94
C GLU A 89 6.27 2.00 10.98
N ARG A 90 5.95 1.61 12.22
CA ARG A 90 6.96 1.34 13.25
C ARG A 90 7.90 0.21 12.88
N THR A 91 7.49 -0.72 12.01
CA THR A 91 8.40 -1.78 11.52
C THR A 91 9.57 -1.23 10.70
N CYS A 92 9.47 -0.01 10.17
CA CYS A 92 10.55 0.71 9.50
C CYS A 92 11.69 1.09 10.45
N PHE A 93 11.45 1.08 11.76
CA PHE A 93 12.40 1.51 12.78
C PHE A 93 12.84 0.36 13.68
N GLU A 94 14.06 0.44 14.18
CA GLU A 94 14.59 -0.50 15.17
C GLU A 94 13.83 -0.38 16.50
N LYS A 95 13.76 -1.49 17.24
CA LYS A 95 13.30 -1.47 18.63
C LYS A 95 14.44 -0.89 19.46
N GLY A 96 14.23 0.26 20.11
CA GLY A 96 15.28 0.97 20.85
C GLY A 96 14.72 1.95 21.86
N ASP A 97 15.60 2.70 22.52
CA ASP A 97 15.21 3.55 23.64
C ASP A 97 14.22 4.64 23.21
N SER A 98 13.06 4.61 23.89
CA SER A 98 11.72 5.05 23.48
C SER A 98 11.53 6.56 23.32
N THR A 99 12.62 7.32 23.17
CA THR A 99 12.58 8.78 23.14
C THR A 99 11.92 9.30 21.88
N THR A 100 12.18 8.73 20.71
CA THR A 100 11.53 9.11 19.45
C THR A 100 10.56 8.03 19.01
N SER A 101 9.35 8.43 18.62
CA SER A 101 8.32 7.52 18.13
C SER A 101 7.64 8.06 16.89
N VAL A 102 7.16 7.13 16.07
CA VAL A 102 6.39 7.41 14.85
C VAL A 102 5.00 6.84 15.02
N SER A 103 4.00 7.60 14.55
CA SER A 103 2.61 7.20 14.50
C SER A 103 1.93 7.73 13.23
N ILE A 104 0.89 7.05 12.77
CA ILE A 104 0.06 7.48 11.67
C ILE A 104 -1.34 7.78 12.20
N HIS A 105 -1.79 9.01 11.99
CA HIS A 105 -3.17 9.42 12.23
C HIS A 105 -3.95 9.30 10.94
N ALA A 106 -4.72 8.21 10.81
CA ALA A 106 -5.46 7.86 9.59
C ALA A 106 -6.98 7.69 9.79
N GLY A 107 -7.50 8.11 10.95
CA GLY A 107 -8.91 8.01 11.29
C GLY A 107 -9.31 6.65 11.88
N LEU A 108 -10.62 6.47 12.04
CA LEU A 108 -11.24 5.34 12.75
C LEU A 108 -11.91 4.32 11.82
N MET A 109 -11.82 4.51 10.50
CA MET A 109 -12.24 3.47 9.55
C MET A 109 -11.46 2.18 9.82
N SER A 110 -12.06 1.04 9.46
CA SER A 110 -11.42 -0.26 9.63
C SER A 110 -10.13 -0.36 8.81
N ALA A 111 -9.08 -0.92 9.40
CA ALA A 111 -7.83 -1.23 8.72
C ALA A 111 -8.06 -2.10 7.48
N LEU A 112 -9.06 -3.01 7.53
CA LEU A 112 -9.44 -3.81 6.38
C LEU A 112 -9.78 -2.95 5.15
N THR A 113 -10.38 -1.77 5.33
CA THR A 113 -10.66 -0.89 4.17
C THR A 113 -9.39 -0.44 3.46
N TYR A 114 -8.35 -0.07 4.23
CA TYR A 114 -7.05 0.29 3.66
C TYR A 114 -6.43 -0.91 2.96
N VAL A 115 -6.31 -2.03 3.67
CA VAL A 115 -5.58 -3.20 3.18
C VAL A 115 -6.31 -3.82 1.98
N LEU A 116 -7.64 -3.92 2.02
CA LEU A 116 -8.44 -4.42 0.90
C LEU A 116 -8.25 -3.55 -0.34
N LEU A 117 -8.29 -2.22 -0.22
CA LEU A 117 -8.08 -1.34 -1.37
C LEU A 117 -6.66 -1.48 -1.93
N HIS A 118 -5.66 -1.62 -1.07
CA HIS A 118 -4.29 -1.87 -1.48
C HIS A 118 -4.18 -3.17 -2.29
N GLU A 119 -4.60 -4.30 -1.71
CA GLU A 119 -4.52 -5.63 -2.35
C GLU A 119 -5.38 -5.73 -3.62
N SER A 120 -6.59 -5.17 -3.58
CA SER A 120 -7.44 -5.15 -4.77
C SER A 120 -6.90 -4.26 -5.89
N THR A 121 -6.02 -3.31 -5.60
CA THR A 121 -5.30 -2.57 -6.65
C THR A 121 -4.32 -3.47 -7.39
N HIS A 122 -3.68 -4.43 -6.71
CA HIS A 122 -2.85 -5.46 -7.36
C HIS A 122 -3.71 -6.38 -8.23
N VAL A 123 -4.93 -6.74 -7.79
CA VAL A 123 -5.88 -7.50 -8.62
C VAL A 123 -6.27 -6.70 -9.87
N VAL A 124 -6.62 -5.41 -9.72
CA VAL A 124 -6.93 -4.54 -10.87
C VAL A 124 -5.77 -4.45 -11.84
N ASP A 125 -4.55 -4.24 -11.34
CA ASP A 125 -3.35 -4.20 -12.17
C ASP A 125 -3.13 -5.53 -12.90
N GLY A 126 -3.17 -6.66 -12.18
CA GLY A 126 -2.99 -7.99 -12.74
C GLY A 126 -4.01 -8.34 -13.82
N SER A 127 -5.30 -8.07 -13.58
CA SER A 127 -6.40 -8.41 -14.50
C SER A 127 -6.48 -7.50 -15.73
N THR A 128 -6.05 -6.24 -15.64
CA THR A 128 -6.23 -5.25 -16.71
C THR A 128 -4.93 -4.81 -17.35
N GLY A 129 -3.79 -5.23 -16.80
CA GLY A 129 -2.46 -4.85 -17.23
C GLY A 129 -2.20 -3.35 -17.11
N LEU A 130 -2.63 -2.70 -16.02
CA LEU A 130 -2.45 -1.24 -15.84
C LEU A 130 -0.99 -0.83 -15.95
N LEU A 131 -0.11 -1.52 -15.23
CA LEU A 131 1.33 -1.30 -15.18
C LEU A 131 2.10 -2.23 -16.12
N LYS A 132 1.43 -2.82 -17.11
CA LYS A 132 2.05 -3.74 -18.07
C LYS A 132 3.17 -3.04 -18.85
N VAL A 133 4.28 -3.75 -18.99
CA VAL A 133 5.37 -3.42 -19.91
C VAL A 133 5.58 -4.62 -20.81
N ASP A 134 5.23 -4.46 -22.08
CA ASP A 134 5.46 -5.48 -23.09
C ASP A 134 6.91 -5.42 -23.60
N THR A 135 7.37 -6.50 -24.23
CA THR A 135 8.64 -6.51 -24.95
C THR A 135 8.35 -6.52 -26.45
N ILE A 136 8.68 -5.45 -27.15
CA ILE A 136 8.56 -5.35 -28.61
C ILE A 136 9.96 -5.17 -29.18
N GLU A 137 10.37 -6.06 -30.08
CA GLU A 137 11.72 -6.05 -30.68
C GLU A 137 12.85 -6.03 -29.63
N GLY A 138 12.66 -6.77 -28.54
CA GLY A 138 13.63 -6.84 -27.43
C GLY A 138 13.70 -5.59 -26.55
N LYS A 139 12.82 -4.60 -26.76
CA LYS A 139 12.77 -3.37 -25.97
C LYS A 139 11.53 -3.31 -25.09
N PRO A 140 11.65 -2.86 -23.83
CA PRO A 140 10.50 -2.63 -22.97
C PRO A 140 9.64 -1.50 -23.55
N LYS A 141 8.34 -1.77 -23.72
CA LYS A 141 7.35 -0.82 -24.21
C LYS A 141 6.21 -0.73 -23.18
N PRO A 142 6.28 0.24 -22.25
CA PRO A 142 5.20 0.52 -21.33
C PRO A 142 3.94 0.96 -22.08
N ASN A 143 2.77 0.61 -21.57
CA ASN A 143 1.52 1.17 -22.06
C ASN A 143 1.39 2.67 -21.67
N ALA A 144 0.36 3.35 -22.18
CA ALA A 144 0.16 4.77 -21.93
C ALA A 144 -0.10 5.11 -20.44
N PHE A 145 -0.77 4.23 -19.69
CA PHE A 145 -0.99 4.44 -18.26
C PHE A 145 0.33 4.32 -17.49
N THR A 146 1.09 3.23 -17.71
CA THR A 146 2.40 3.02 -17.11
C THR A 146 3.30 4.22 -17.37
N LEU A 147 3.42 4.66 -18.63
CA LEU A 147 4.25 5.82 -18.99
C LEU A 147 3.82 7.08 -18.22
N ASN A 148 2.53 7.40 -18.18
CA ASN A 148 2.04 8.58 -17.48
C ASN A 148 2.24 8.50 -15.95
N PHE A 149 2.11 7.31 -15.37
CA PHE A 149 2.25 7.09 -13.93
C PHE A 149 3.71 7.17 -13.46
N THR A 150 4.64 6.68 -14.29
CA THR A 150 6.05 6.50 -13.94
C THR A 150 6.94 7.65 -14.42
N ASN A 151 6.48 8.44 -15.38
CA ASN A 151 7.26 9.52 -15.98
C ASN A 151 7.82 10.49 -14.93
N GLY A 152 9.15 10.59 -14.90
CA GLY A 152 9.88 11.44 -13.96
C GLY A 152 9.87 10.95 -12.51
N VAL A 153 9.34 9.75 -12.21
CA VAL A 153 9.27 9.16 -10.86
C VAL A 153 10.04 7.85 -10.77
N TRP A 154 9.91 7.00 -11.79
CA TRP A 154 10.53 5.67 -11.87
C TRP A 154 11.30 5.51 -13.17
N GLN A 155 12.52 4.98 -13.10
CA GLN A 155 13.32 4.55 -14.27
C GLN A 155 13.00 3.12 -14.68
N SER A 156 12.68 2.28 -13.70
CA SER A 156 12.22 0.90 -13.88
C SER A 156 11.32 0.53 -12.70
N ALA A 157 10.79 -0.69 -12.69
CA ALA A 157 9.83 -1.17 -11.68
C ALA A 157 10.26 -0.97 -10.23
N ASN A 158 11.57 -0.93 -9.96
CA ASN A 158 12.15 -0.81 -8.64
C ASN A 158 13.32 0.20 -8.57
N VAL A 159 13.48 1.07 -9.56
CA VAL A 159 14.53 2.11 -9.55
C VAL A 159 13.88 3.49 -9.69
N HIS A 160 14.09 4.35 -8.69
CA HIS A 160 13.58 5.71 -8.68
C HIS A 160 14.27 6.56 -9.75
N ASP A 161 13.58 7.60 -10.21
CA ASP A 161 14.22 8.68 -10.97
C ASP A 161 15.39 9.27 -10.18
N ARG A 162 16.46 9.66 -10.90
CA ARG A 162 17.68 10.24 -10.30
C ARG A 162 17.38 11.42 -9.40
N LEU A 163 16.37 12.23 -9.72
CA LEU A 163 15.96 13.38 -8.92
C LEU A 163 15.47 13.00 -7.52
N TYR A 164 15.01 11.76 -7.32
CA TYR A 164 14.41 11.28 -6.08
C TYR A 164 15.21 10.15 -5.42
N GLN A 165 16.45 9.90 -5.87
CA GLN A 165 17.38 8.97 -5.23
C GLN A 165 18.02 9.63 -4.01
N ASP A 166 17.30 9.64 -2.88
CA ASP A 166 17.84 10.07 -1.60
C ASP A 166 18.62 8.92 -0.91
N PRO A 167 19.91 9.10 -0.55
CA PRO A 167 20.73 8.02 0.01
C PRO A 167 20.21 7.45 1.33
N LEU A 168 19.48 8.23 2.14
CA LEU A 168 18.87 7.74 3.37
C LEU A 168 17.62 6.92 3.06
N LEU A 169 16.73 7.43 2.20
CA LEU A 169 15.50 6.72 1.85
C LEU A 169 15.77 5.39 1.11
N LEU A 170 16.85 5.32 0.32
CA LEU A 170 17.26 4.09 -0.35
C LEU A 170 17.71 2.99 0.63
N GLN A 171 18.02 3.32 1.89
CA GLN A 171 18.30 2.36 2.96
C GLN A 171 17.03 1.81 3.63
N SER A 172 15.84 2.24 3.23
CA SER A 172 14.58 1.73 3.78
C SER A 172 14.49 0.21 3.70
N ARG A 173 14.00 -0.45 4.76
CA ARG A 173 13.80 -1.91 4.82
C ARG A 173 12.92 -2.49 3.69
N PHE A 174 12.15 -1.65 3.01
CA PHE A 174 11.33 -2.06 1.86
C PHE A 174 12.12 -2.11 0.54
N ARG A 175 13.40 -1.74 0.57
CA ARG A 175 14.32 -1.79 -0.57
C ARG A 175 15.25 -3.02 -0.46
N PRO A 176 15.70 -3.59 -1.58
CA PRO A 176 16.72 -4.63 -1.56
C PRO A 176 17.99 -4.18 -0.82
N GLY A 177 18.44 -4.98 0.16
CA GLY A 177 19.59 -4.63 1.01
C GLY A 177 19.34 -3.51 2.03
N GLY A 178 18.09 -3.06 2.18
CA GLY A 178 17.72 -2.03 3.15
C GLY A 178 17.74 -2.52 4.60
N ARG A 179 17.63 -1.56 5.53
CA ARG A 179 17.64 -1.77 6.98
C ARG A 179 16.46 -1.07 7.64
N ARG A 180 16.24 -1.40 8.92
CA ARG A 180 15.43 -0.54 9.79
C ARG A 180 16.23 0.73 10.10
N PHE A 181 15.52 1.85 10.17
CA PHE A 181 16.08 3.12 10.63
C PHE A 181 16.23 3.11 12.15
N VAL A 182 17.24 3.77 12.70
CA VAL A 182 17.25 4.02 14.13
C VAL A 182 16.18 5.07 14.46
N PRO A 183 15.49 5.02 15.61
CA PRO A 183 14.40 5.96 15.91
C PRO A 183 14.78 7.44 15.77
N ALA A 184 16.02 7.81 16.08
CA ALA A 184 16.53 9.18 15.94
C ALA A 184 16.57 9.69 14.48
N GLU A 185 16.56 8.79 13.48
CA GLU A 185 16.53 9.16 12.07
C GLU A 185 15.14 9.59 11.60
N ALA A 186 14.06 9.33 12.37
CA ALA A 186 12.68 9.55 11.93
C ALA A 186 12.42 10.95 11.38
N LEU A 187 12.94 12.00 12.06
CA LEU A 187 12.79 13.38 11.60
C LEU A 187 13.42 13.58 10.21
N THR A 188 14.65 13.11 10.01
CA THR A 188 15.37 13.24 8.74
C THR A 188 14.73 12.39 7.64
N VAL A 189 14.27 11.18 7.97
CA VAL A 189 13.57 10.28 7.04
C VAL A 189 12.32 10.95 6.49
N TYR A 190 11.44 11.50 7.32
CA TYR A 190 10.23 12.15 6.83
C TYR A 190 10.48 13.50 6.17
N ALA A 191 11.52 14.24 6.59
CA ALA A 191 11.97 15.44 5.88
C ALA A 191 12.51 15.13 4.47
N ALA A 192 13.18 13.98 4.30
CA ALA A 192 13.62 13.50 2.99
C ALA A 192 12.42 13.02 2.16
N LEU A 193 11.52 12.20 2.74
CA LEU A 193 10.32 11.69 2.05
C LEU A 193 9.45 12.83 1.51
N ALA A 194 9.29 13.91 2.28
CA ALA A 194 8.52 15.09 1.87
C ALA A 194 9.04 15.79 0.60
N LYS A 195 10.29 15.52 0.20
CA LYS A 195 10.92 16.04 -1.03
C LYS A 195 10.78 15.09 -2.22
N THR A 196 10.03 14.01 -2.06
CA THR A 196 9.79 13.00 -3.11
C THR A 196 8.33 12.98 -3.53
N PRO A 197 7.99 12.37 -4.67
CA PRO A 197 6.60 12.19 -5.10
C PRO A 197 5.92 10.95 -4.49
N PHE A 198 6.52 10.30 -3.49
CA PHE A 198 6.01 9.09 -2.86
C PHE A 198 5.09 9.40 -1.66
N ALA A 199 3.97 8.69 -1.57
CA ALA A 199 2.98 8.92 -0.52
C ALA A 199 3.37 8.29 0.83
N SER A 200 4.14 7.20 0.82
CA SER A 200 4.67 6.53 2.02
C SER A 200 6.07 5.98 1.77
N LEU A 201 6.77 5.57 2.84
CA LEU A 201 8.03 4.83 2.70
C LEU A 201 7.84 3.50 1.95
N TYR A 202 6.65 2.90 2.06
CA TYR A 202 6.31 1.66 1.38
C TYR A 202 6.10 1.87 -0.12
N SER A 203 5.52 3.02 -0.53
CA SER A 203 5.42 3.40 -1.95
C SER A 203 6.77 3.40 -2.67
N MET A 204 7.89 3.53 -1.96
CA MET A 204 9.23 3.52 -2.55
C MET A 204 9.76 2.12 -2.93
N ALA A 205 9.03 1.06 -2.58
CA ALA A 205 9.47 -0.32 -2.81
C ALA A 205 9.48 -0.68 -4.29
N SER A 206 8.36 -0.44 -4.98
CA SER A 206 8.18 -0.65 -6.41
C SER A 206 7.07 0.24 -6.94
N TRP A 207 6.96 0.40 -8.26
CA TRP A 207 5.86 1.15 -8.87
C TRP A 207 4.47 0.51 -8.66
N HIS A 208 4.39 -0.78 -8.31
CA HIS A 208 3.13 -1.49 -8.05
C HIS A 208 2.65 -1.12 -6.64
N GLU A 209 3.56 -1.17 -5.67
CA GLU A 209 3.31 -0.71 -4.30
C GLU A 209 3.01 0.79 -4.25
N ASP A 210 3.70 1.58 -5.07
CA ASP A 210 3.44 3.01 -5.22
C ASP A 210 2.01 3.28 -5.69
N LEU A 211 1.54 2.59 -6.75
CA LEU A 211 0.19 2.77 -7.25
C LEU A 211 -0.86 2.39 -6.20
N ALA A 212 -0.68 1.23 -5.55
CA ALA A 212 -1.59 0.74 -4.52
C ALA A 212 -1.64 1.66 -3.29
N GLU A 213 -0.51 2.11 -2.78
CA GLU A 213 -0.44 3.05 -1.65
C GLU A 213 -0.98 4.44 -2.01
N LEU A 214 -0.56 4.99 -3.16
CA LEU A 214 -1.00 6.32 -3.60
C LEU A 214 -2.52 6.36 -3.77
N LEU A 215 -3.09 5.35 -4.43
CA LEU A 215 -4.54 5.26 -4.61
C LEU A 215 -5.27 5.11 -3.27
N THR A 216 -4.75 4.25 -2.38
CA THR A 216 -5.38 3.98 -1.08
C THR A 216 -5.41 5.24 -0.22
N ILE A 217 -4.27 5.91 -0.08
CA ILE A 217 -4.16 7.15 0.71
C ILE A 217 -5.02 8.25 0.09
N TYR A 218 -5.00 8.41 -1.23
CA TYR A 218 -5.88 9.37 -1.94
C TYR A 218 -7.36 9.07 -1.68
N HIS A 219 -7.77 7.81 -1.77
CA HIS A 219 -9.16 7.40 -1.60
C HIS A 219 -9.67 7.73 -0.19
N LEU A 220 -8.91 7.36 0.83
CA LEU A 220 -9.27 7.61 2.23
C LEU A 220 -9.38 9.10 2.54
N THR A 221 -8.40 9.88 2.07
CA THR A 221 -8.33 11.32 2.35
C THR A 221 -9.32 12.14 1.52
N GLU A 222 -9.39 11.91 0.22
CA GLU A 222 -10.17 12.77 -0.68
C GLU A 222 -11.62 12.31 -0.84
N LYS A 223 -11.90 11.00 -0.75
CA LYS A 223 -13.27 10.47 -0.88
C LYS A 223 -13.96 10.28 0.47
N TYR A 224 -13.24 9.81 1.49
CA TYR A 224 -13.80 9.51 2.81
C TYR A 224 -13.40 10.48 3.92
N LYS A 225 -12.63 11.53 3.57
CA LYS A 225 -12.25 12.62 4.48
C LYS A 225 -11.56 12.13 5.76
N GLN A 226 -10.92 10.96 5.70
CA GLN A 226 -10.04 10.50 6.76
C GLN A 226 -8.73 11.30 6.71
N PRO A 227 -8.10 11.61 7.86
CA PRO A 227 -6.74 12.12 7.82
C PRO A 227 -5.80 11.05 7.27
N PHE A 228 -4.60 11.46 6.86
CA PHE A 228 -3.47 10.55 6.74
C PHE A 228 -2.20 11.36 7.03
N ARG A 229 -1.76 11.31 8.29
CA ARG A 229 -0.68 12.15 8.81
C ARG A 229 0.31 11.31 9.58
N VAL A 230 1.55 11.26 9.10
CA VAL A 230 2.67 10.71 9.86
C VAL A 230 3.09 11.75 10.89
N SER A 231 3.21 11.37 12.15
CA SER A 231 3.68 12.23 13.24
C SER A 231 4.92 11.63 13.90
N VAL A 232 5.97 12.44 14.01
CA VAL A 232 7.21 12.12 14.72
C VAL A 232 7.16 12.84 16.06
N SER A 233 7.28 12.07 17.14
CA SER A 233 7.25 12.60 18.51
C SER A 233 8.56 12.32 19.23
N CYS A 234 9.01 13.26 20.06
CA CYS A 234 10.12 13.08 20.98
C CYS A 234 9.63 13.29 22.42
N LYS A 235 9.85 12.30 23.30
CA LYS A 235 9.38 12.28 24.69
C LYS A 235 7.89 12.60 24.82
N GLY A 236 7.08 12.04 23.92
CA GLY A 236 5.63 12.23 23.86
C GLY A 236 5.15 13.56 23.25
N ARG A 237 6.05 14.47 22.90
CA ARG A 237 5.70 15.72 22.21
C ARG A 237 5.96 15.60 20.72
N GLU A 238 4.98 15.93 19.90
CA GLU A 238 5.17 15.99 18.44
C GLU A 238 6.21 17.06 18.08
N ILE A 239 7.19 16.67 17.25
CA ILE A 239 8.27 17.55 16.77
C ILE A 239 8.22 17.77 15.26
N ALA A 240 7.55 16.89 14.51
CA ALA A 240 7.31 17.05 13.08
C ALA A 240 6.14 16.19 12.62
N HIS A 241 5.57 16.54 11.47
CA HIS A 241 4.57 15.72 10.80
C HIS A 241 4.70 15.83 9.28
N TYR A 242 4.16 14.83 8.58
CA TYR A 242 4.09 14.78 7.13
C TYR A 242 2.69 14.31 6.70
N GLU A 243 2.08 15.05 5.77
CA GLU A 243 0.80 14.70 5.15
C GLU A 243 1.01 14.56 3.64
N PRO A 244 1.03 13.32 3.08
CA PRO A 244 1.38 13.12 1.68
C PRO A 244 0.42 13.83 0.71
N MET A 245 -0.87 13.92 1.03
CA MET A 245 -1.85 14.61 0.18
C MET A 245 -1.75 16.13 0.22
N ARG A 246 -0.90 16.70 1.09
CA ARG A 246 -0.53 18.13 1.05
C ARG A 246 0.74 18.40 0.24
N SER A 247 1.53 17.36 -0.07
CA SER A 247 2.74 17.51 -0.89
C SER A 247 2.40 17.87 -2.34
N ALA A 248 3.00 18.93 -2.87
CA ALA A 248 2.82 19.33 -4.27
C ALA A 248 3.28 18.23 -5.24
N LEU A 249 4.38 17.53 -4.91
CA LEU A 249 4.94 16.45 -5.73
C LEU A 249 4.00 15.24 -5.79
N VAL A 250 3.43 14.84 -4.66
CA VAL A 250 2.44 13.75 -4.60
C VAL A 250 1.16 14.15 -5.33
N ARG A 251 0.69 15.40 -5.13
CA ARG A 251 -0.55 15.89 -5.74
C ARG A 251 -0.51 15.97 -7.26
N GLN A 252 0.66 16.24 -7.86
CA GLN A 252 0.83 16.23 -9.33
C GLN A 252 0.45 14.88 -9.95
N ARG A 253 0.56 13.79 -9.17
CA ARG A 253 0.30 12.42 -9.64
C ARG A 253 -1.16 12.02 -9.54
N ILE A 254 -1.98 12.71 -8.73
CA ILE A 254 -3.36 12.32 -8.44
C ILE A 254 -4.23 12.24 -9.71
N LYS A 255 -3.93 13.03 -10.75
CA LYS A 255 -4.71 13.03 -12.00
C LYS A 255 -4.80 11.64 -12.64
N VAL A 256 -3.75 10.82 -12.54
CA VAL A 256 -3.75 9.46 -13.09
C VAL A 256 -4.77 8.55 -12.40
N LEU A 257 -5.14 8.87 -11.15
CA LEU A 257 -6.06 8.07 -10.35
C LEU A 257 -7.52 8.23 -10.80
N GLN A 258 -7.84 9.20 -11.66
CA GLN A 258 -9.20 9.41 -12.17
C GLN A 258 -9.77 8.15 -12.85
N ARG A 259 -8.90 7.33 -13.47
CA ARG A 259 -9.27 6.07 -14.12
C ARG A 259 -9.96 5.07 -13.17
N PHE A 260 -9.63 5.07 -11.88
CA PHE A 260 -10.26 4.17 -10.90
C PHE A 260 -11.70 4.57 -10.54
N TYR A 261 -12.09 5.80 -10.87
CA TYR A 261 -13.41 6.37 -10.55
C TYR A 261 -14.29 6.60 -11.78
N SER A 262 -13.74 6.45 -13.00
CA SER A 262 -14.53 6.61 -14.23
C SER A 262 -15.51 5.44 -14.38
N LYS A 263 -16.80 5.78 -14.54
CA LYS A 263 -17.87 4.80 -14.77
C LYS A 263 -17.90 4.21 -16.18
N LYS A 264 -17.06 4.71 -17.10
CA LYS A 264 -16.98 4.20 -18.48
C LYS A 264 -15.86 3.17 -18.61
N ALA A 265 -16.11 2.17 -19.46
CA ALA A 265 -15.11 1.19 -19.90
C ALA A 265 -14.02 1.87 -20.74
#